data_AF-K9KGP7-F1
#
_entry.id   AF-K9KGP7-F1
#
_cell.length_a   1.000
_cell.length_b   1.000
_cell.length_c   1.000
_cell.angle_alpha   90.00
_cell.angle_beta   90.00
_cell.angle_gamma   90.00
#
_symmetry.space_group_name_H-M   'P 1'
#
loop_
_entity.id
_entity.type
_entity.pdbx_description
1 polymer ?
#
loop_
_entity_poly.entity_id
_entity_poly.type
_entity_poly.pdbx_seq_one_letter_code
_entity_poly.pdbx_strand_id
1 'polypeptide(L)'
;IVDYRTRWSGIRKQHMVNATPFKIARSQILKILTGKIVVGHAIHNDFKALQYFHPKSLTRDTSHIPPLNRKADCPENATMSLKRLTKKLLNRDIQVGKSGHSSVEDAQATMELYKLVEVEWEQHLAQNPPND
;
A
#
# COMPACT_ATOMS: atom_id res chain seq x y z
N ILE A 1 -9.27 -3.00 23.40
CA ILE A 1 -9.41 -2.18 22.18
C ILE A 1 -10.34 -1.03 22.53
N VAL A 2 -9.86 0.22 22.46
CA VAL A 2 -10.67 1.42 22.78
C VAL A 2 -11.47 1.91 21.58
N ASP A 3 -10.95 1.74 20.36
CA ASP A 3 -11.64 2.03 19.09
C ASP A 3 -11.15 1.04 18.02
N TYR A 4 -12.07 0.44 17.26
CA TYR A 4 -11.77 -0.48 16.16
C TYR A 4 -11.48 0.24 14.84
N ARG A 5 -11.78 1.53 14.77
CA ARG A 5 -11.65 2.36 13.56
C ARG A 5 -12.38 1.74 12.37
N THR A 6 -13.54 1.13 12.60
CA THR A 6 -14.28 0.30 11.62
C THR A 6 -14.47 0.99 10.27
N ARG A 7 -14.72 2.32 10.27
CA ARG A 7 -14.87 3.12 9.05
C ARG A 7 -13.65 3.05 8.13
N TRP A 8 -12.45 2.86 8.68
CA TRP A 8 -11.21 2.81 7.92
C TRP A 8 -10.66 1.39 7.82
N SER A 9 -10.84 0.56 8.86
CA SER A 9 -10.23 -0.77 8.94
C SER A 9 -11.12 -1.91 8.44
N GLY A 10 -12.45 -1.70 8.39
CA GLY A 10 -13.41 -2.78 8.22
C GLY A 10 -13.51 -3.74 9.41
N ILE A 11 -12.71 -3.53 10.47
CA ILE A 11 -12.63 -4.40 11.64
C ILE A 11 -13.78 -4.11 12.61
N ARG A 12 -14.44 -5.16 13.07
CA ARG A 12 -15.52 -5.12 14.07
C ARG A 12 -15.12 -5.96 15.29
N LYS A 13 -15.78 -5.74 16.42
CA LYS A 13 -15.57 -6.52 17.66
C LYS A 13 -15.55 -8.03 17.42
N GLN A 14 -16.47 -8.54 16.60
CA GLN A 14 -16.57 -9.96 16.27
C GLN A 14 -15.32 -10.53 15.56
N HIS A 15 -14.63 -9.73 14.74
CA HIS A 15 -13.40 -10.15 14.05
C HIS A 15 -12.25 -10.39 15.04
N MET A 16 -12.33 -9.81 16.24
CA MET A 16 -11.28 -9.90 17.25
C MET A 16 -11.47 -11.05 18.25
N VAL A 17 -12.61 -11.74 18.24
CA VAL A 17 -12.90 -12.82 19.21
C VAL A 17 -11.88 -13.95 19.10
N ASN A 18 -11.54 -14.34 17.87
CA ASN A 18 -10.56 -15.40 17.58
C ASN A 18 -9.44 -14.88 16.65
N ALA A 19 -9.10 -13.59 16.76
CA ALA A 19 -8.07 -13.01 15.91
C ALA A 19 -6.70 -13.63 16.19
N THR A 20 -5.92 -13.82 15.12
CA THR A 20 -4.53 -14.29 15.22
C THR A 20 -3.73 -13.32 16.10
N PRO A 21 -3.01 -13.82 17.14
CA PRO A 21 -2.15 -12.99 17.95
C PRO A 21 -1.10 -12.26 17.12
N PHE A 22 -0.85 -10.99 17.45
CA PHE A 22 0.05 -10.12 16.67
C PHE A 22 1.42 -10.76 16.39
N LYS A 23 2.03 -11.40 17.39
CA LYS A 23 3.34 -12.06 17.26
C LYS A 23 3.33 -13.16 16.19
N ILE A 24 2.24 -13.93 16.10
CA ILE A 24 2.07 -15.02 15.13
C ILE A 24 1.85 -14.43 13.74
N ALA A 25 0.90 -13.50 13.60
CA ALA A 25 0.62 -12.83 12.33
C ALA A 25 1.86 -12.12 11.78
N ARG A 26 2.58 -11.36 12.62
CA ARG A 26 3.83 -10.69 12.27
C ARG A 26 4.87 -11.69 11.78
N SER A 27 5.10 -12.80 12.48
CA SER A 27 6.08 -13.81 12.06
C SER A 27 5.75 -14.37 10.67
N GLN A 28 4.48 -14.66 10.40
CA GLN A 28 4.02 -15.14 9.10
C GLN A 28 4.23 -14.09 8.00
N ILE A 29 3.86 -12.84 8.27
CA ILE A 29 4.03 -11.72 7.33
C ILE A 29 5.50 -11.51 7.01
N LEU A 30 6.39 -11.43 8.00
CA LEU A 30 7.82 -11.21 7.76
C LEU A 30 8.47 -12.32 6.93
N LYS A 31 8.04 -13.58 7.12
CA LYS A 31 8.47 -14.69 6.26
C LYS A 31 8.08 -14.48 4.81
N ILE A 32 6.89 -13.92 4.55
CA ILE A 32 6.44 -13.61 3.19
C ILE A 32 7.24 -12.44 2.60
N LEU A 33 7.52 -11.39 3.38
CA LEU A 33 8.21 -10.18 2.89
C LEU A 33 9.71 -10.39 2.63
N THR A 34 10.33 -11.39 3.27
CA THR A 34 11.78 -11.59 3.21
C THR A 34 12.24 -11.82 1.76
N GLY A 35 13.16 -10.98 1.30
CA GLY A 35 13.75 -11.06 -0.05
C GLY A 35 12.80 -10.71 -1.20
N LYS A 36 11.64 -10.11 -0.91
CA LYS A 36 10.66 -9.70 -1.94
C LYS A 36 10.65 -8.19 -2.12
N ILE A 37 10.33 -7.75 -3.32
CA ILE A 37 9.90 -6.37 -3.57
C ILE A 37 8.48 -6.21 -3.03
N VAL A 38 8.24 -5.16 -2.26
CA VAL A 38 6.94 -4.88 -1.66
C VAL A 38 6.37 -3.59 -2.25
N VAL A 39 5.25 -3.73 -2.93
CA VAL A 39 4.48 -2.63 -3.51
C VAL A 39 3.37 -2.24 -2.55
N GLY A 40 3.25 -0.94 -2.25
CA GLY A 40 2.23 -0.41 -1.35
C GLY A 40 1.86 1.04 -1.64
N HIS A 41 1.01 1.61 -0.80
CA HIS A 41 0.58 3.00 -0.89
C HIS A 41 0.64 3.65 0.49
N ALA A 42 1.53 4.63 0.67
CA ALA A 42 1.94 5.14 1.98
C ALA A 42 2.40 4.01 2.94
N ILE A 43 3.12 3.04 2.39
CA ILE A 43 3.42 1.73 3.01
C ILE A 43 4.28 1.82 4.27
N HIS A 44 4.98 2.94 4.46
CA HIS A 44 5.71 3.23 5.68
C HIS A 44 4.83 3.15 6.94
N ASN A 45 3.52 3.45 6.83
CA ASN A 45 2.57 3.30 7.93
C ASN A 45 2.36 1.84 8.31
N ASP A 46 2.24 0.96 7.32
CA ASP A 46 2.08 -0.49 7.51
C ASP A 46 3.33 -1.11 8.12
N PHE A 47 4.51 -0.75 7.61
CA PHE A 47 5.80 -1.20 8.16
C PHE A 47 5.99 -0.76 9.61
N LYS A 48 5.60 0.48 9.94
CA LYS A 48 5.60 0.98 11.32
C LYS A 48 4.65 0.16 12.22
N ALA A 49 3.43 -0.13 11.75
CA ALA A 49 2.47 -0.96 12.47
C ALA A 49 2.98 -2.40 12.68
N LEU A 50 3.72 -2.94 11.71
CA LEU A 50 4.38 -4.24 11.79
C LEU A 50 5.67 -4.24 12.62
N GLN A 51 6.15 -3.07 13.07
CA GLN A 51 7.46 -2.92 13.72
C GLN A 51 8.56 -3.58 12.88
N TYR A 52 8.62 -3.20 11.60
CA TYR A 52 9.50 -3.77 10.59
C TYR A 52 10.10 -2.68 9.72
N PHE A 53 11.35 -2.88 9.30
CA PHE A 53 12.04 -2.05 8.33
C PHE A 53 12.30 -2.89 7.09
N HIS A 54 11.62 -2.56 6.00
CA HIS A 54 11.90 -3.15 4.70
C HIS A 54 12.95 -2.32 3.97
N PRO A 55 13.92 -2.94 3.24
CA PRO A 55 14.90 -2.20 2.46
C PRO A 55 14.22 -1.24 1.49
N LYS A 56 14.75 -0.02 1.36
CA LYS A 56 14.21 0.98 0.42
C LYS A 56 14.41 0.51 -1.01
N SER A 57 15.54 -0.14 -1.28
CA SER A 57 15.86 -0.81 -2.55
C SER A 57 14.81 -1.85 -2.98
N LEU A 58 14.04 -2.42 -2.04
CA LEU A 58 12.97 -3.39 -2.29
C LEU A 58 11.55 -2.83 -2.03
N THR A 59 11.41 -1.53 -1.70
CA THR A 59 10.10 -0.91 -1.47
C THR A 59 9.65 -0.15 -2.71
N ARG A 60 8.37 -0.28 -3.10
CA ARG A 60 7.73 0.54 -4.13
C ARG A 60 6.48 1.21 -3.57
N ASP A 61 6.61 2.47 -3.16
CA ASP A 61 5.50 3.23 -2.59
C ASP A 61 4.81 4.09 -3.66
N THR A 62 3.66 3.61 -4.13
CA THR A 62 2.86 4.27 -5.18
C THR A 62 2.37 5.67 -4.83
N SER A 63 2.34 6.06 -3.54
CA SER A 63 1.96 7.44 -3.18
C SER A 63 3.03 8.48 -3.52
N HIS A 64 4.25 8.02 -3.83
CA HIS A 64 5.41 8.86 -4.11
C HIS A 64 6.05 8.58 -5.48
N ILE A 65 5.40 7.83 -6.38
CA ILE A 65 5.93 7.52 -7.72
C ILE A 65 5.56 8.67 -8.69
N PRO A 66 6.54 9.48 -9.16
CA PRO A 66 6.26 10.62 -10.04
C PRO A 66 5.59 10.25 -11.37
N PRO A 67 5.99 9.17 -12.08
CA PRO A 67 5.30 8.74 -13.31
C PRO A 67 3.81 8.45 -13.12
N LEU A 68 3.40 7.99 -11.94
CA LEU A 68 2.01 7.69 -11.64
C LEU A 68 1.19 9.00 -11.56
N ASN A 69 1.74 10.00 -10.88
CA ASN A 69 1.15 11.33 -10.80
C ASN A 69 1.07 12.01 -12.17
N ARG A 70 2.13 11.89 -12.98
CA ARG A 70 2.17 12.41 -14.35
C ARG A 70 1.05 11.82 -15.20
N LYS A 71 0.89 10.49 -15.20
CA LYS A 71 -0.21 9.80 -15.92
C LYS A 71 -1.59 10.23 -15.43
N ALA A 72 -1.71 10.65 -14.18
CA ALA A 72 -2.97 11.07 -13.56
C ALA A 72 -3.25 12.58 -13.76
N ASP A 73 -2.45 13.29 -14.55
CA ASP A 73 -2.48 14.74 -14.74
C ASP A 73 -2.42 15.49 -13.39
N CYS A 74 -1.51 15.05 -12.52
CA CYS A 74 -1.29 15.61 -11.18
C CYS A 74 0.16 16.07 -11.02
N PRO A 75 0.45 17.03 -10.13
CA PRO A 75 1.83 17.45 -9.86
C PRO A 75 2.68 16.26 -9.39
N GLU A 76 3.85 16.10 -10.00
CA GLU A 76 4.74 14.95 -9.78
C GLU A 76 5.20 14.84 -8.31
N ASN A 77 5.39 15.97 -7.64
CA ASN A 77 5.80 16.07 -6.24
C ASN A 77 4.66 15.96 -5.22
N ALA A 78 3.40 15.82 -5.66
CA ALA A 78 2.26 15.73 -4.75
C ALA A 78 2.05 14.30 -4.24
N THR A 79 1.67 14.16 -2.97
CA THR A 79 1.18 12.86 -2.46
C THR A 79 -0.30 12.73 -2.80
N MET A 80 -0.62 11.76 -3.65
CA MET A 80 -2.00 11.51 -4.09
C MET A 80 -2.58 10.32 -3.33
N SER A 81 -3.86 10.40 -2.95
CA SER A 81 -4.52 9.27 -2.29
C SER A 81 -4.80 8.13 -3.27
N LEU A 82 -4.73 6.89 -2.77
CA LEU A 82 -5.04 5.68 -3.54
C LEU A 82 -6.38 5.80 -4.27
N LYS A 83 -7.41 6.30 -3.58
CA LYS A 83 -8.74 6.52 -4.15
C LYS A 83 -8.72 7.46 -5.35
N ARG A 84 -7.99 8.58 -5.27
CA ARG A 84 -7.93 9.56 -6.37
C ARG A 84 -7.17 8.99 -7.57
N LEU A 85 -6.05 8.31 -7.33
CA LEU A 85 -5.26 7.68 -8.40
C LEU A 85 -6.05 6.56 -9.08
N THR A 86 -6.68 5.69 -8.31
CA THR A 86 -7.51 4.59 -8.82
C THR A 86 -8.67 5.13 -9.65
N LYS A 87 -9.33 6.20 -9.19
CA LYS A 87 -10.42 6.83 -9.96
C LYS A 87 -9.92 7.45 -11.27
N LYS A 88 -8.80 8.16 -11.25
CA LYS A 88 -8.25 8.85 -12.43
C LYS A 88 -7.67 7.89 -13.47
N LEU A 89 -6.93 6.86 -13.02
CA LEU A 89 -6.15 5.99 -13.91
C LEU A 89 -6.86 4.69 -14.27
N LEU A 90 -7.68 4.16 -13.37
CA LEU A 90 -8.36 2.87 -13.54
C LEU A 90 -9.88 3.04 -13.72
N ASN A 91 -10.39 4.28 -13.67
CA ASN A 91 -11.82 4.61 -13.71
C ASN A 91 -12.67 3.81 -12.71
N ARG A 92 -12.08 3.42 -11.57
CA ARG A 92 -12.69 2.57 -10.55
C ARG A 92 -12.84 3.34 -9.25
N ASP A 93 -14.01 3.25 -8.63
CA ASP A 93 -14.22 3.73 -7.27
C ASP A 93 -13.90 2.60 -6.29
N ILE A 94 -13.00 2.89 -5.33
CA ILE A 94 -12.63 1.99 -4.24
C ILE A 94 -12.99 2.63 -2.90
N GLN A 95 -12.95 1.83 -1.82
CA GLN A 95 -13.28 2.28 -0.47
C GLN A 95 -14.70 2.90 -0.44
N VAL A 96 -15.61 2.24 -1.16
CA VAL A 96 -17.02 2.64 -1.28
C VAL A 96 -17.86 1.93 -0.22
N GLY A 97 -18.87 2.62 0.30
CA GLY A 97 -19.82 2.06 1.27
C GLY A 97 -19.52 2.39 2.73
N LYS A 98 -20.30 1.76 3.63
CA LYS A 98 -20.30 2.05 5.08
C LYS A 98 -19.60 0.98 5.93
N SER A 99 -19.14 -0.10 5.30
CA SER A 99 -18.60 -1.27 5.99
C SER A 99 -17.12 -1.15 6.38
N GLY A 100 -16.47 -0.04 6.01
CA GLY A 100 -15.03 0.14 6.14
C GLY A 100 -14.29 -0.18 4.84
N HIS A 101 -12.97 -0.01 4.85
CA HIS A 101 -12.15 -0.35 3.69
C HIS A 101 -11.81 -1.84 3.70
N SER A 102 -11.48 -2.38 2.52
CA SER A 102 -10.98 -3.74 2.35
C SER A 102 -9.49 -3.68 2.04
N SER A 103 -8.66 -4.30 2.88
CA SER A 103 -7.21 -4.39 2.63
C SER A 103 -6.89 -5.13 1.33
N VAL A 104 -7.75 -6.06 0.92
CA VAL A 104 -7.60 -6.79 -0.36
C VAL A 104 -7.86 -5.87 -1.54
N GLU A 105 -8.93 -5.06 -1.48
CA GLU A 105 -9.25 -4.07 -2.53
C GLU A 105 -8.12 -3.05 -2.66
N ASP A 106 -7.64 -2.51 -1.53
CA ASP A 106 -6.59 -1.51 -1.50
C ASP A 106 -5.26 -2.09 -2.05
N ALA A 107 -4.89 -3.31 -1.68
CA ALA A 107 -3.69 -3.98 -2.19
C ALA A 107 -3.76 -4.27 -3.69
N GLN A 108 -4.93 -4.71 -4.18
CA GLN A 108 -5.16 -4.94 -5.61
C GLN A 108 -5.07 -3.65 -6.41
N ALA A 109 -5.78 -2.59 -5.99
CA ALA A 109 -5.73 -1.28 -6.63
C ALA A 109 -4.31 -0.71 -6.67
N THR A 110 -3.57 -0.86 -5.57
CA THR A 110 -2.17 -0.43 -5.48
C THR A 110 -1.28 -1.16 -6.49
N MET A 111 -1.43 -2.49 -6.61
CA MET A 111 -0.66 -3.27 -7.56
C MET A 111 -1.01 -2.92 -9.01
N GLU A 112 -2.31 -2.79 -9.33
CA GLU A 112 -2.78 -2.38 -10.66
C GLU A 112 -2.20 -1.01 -11.05
N LEU A 113 -2.20 -0.04 -10.13
CA LEU A 113 -1.59 1.28 -10.34
C LEU A 113 -0.09 1.17 -10.62
N TYR A 114 0.65 0.40 -9.82
CA TYR A 114 2.08 0.21 -10.04
C TYR A 114 2.37 -0.43 -11.41
N LYS A 115 1.56 -1.40 -11.84
CA LYS A 115 1.71 -2.03 -13.17
C LYS A 115 1.60 -1.07 -14.35
N LEU A 116 0.91 0.06 -14.19
CA LEU A 116 0.84 1.10 -15.25
C LEU A 116 2.18 1.80 -15.51
N VAL A 117 3.09 1.75 -14.53
CA VAL A 117 4.37 2.48 -14.53
C VAL A 117 5.57 1.56 -14.26
N GLU A 118 5.36 0.26 -14.07
CA GLU A 118 6.38 -0.72 -13.66
C GLU A 118 7.65 -0.64 -14.52
N VAL A 119 7.50 -0.64 -15.86
CA VAL A 119 8.65 -0.62 -16.77
C VAL A 119 9.46 0.67 -16.63
N GLU A 120 8.81 1.84 -16.67
CA GLU A 120 9.46 3.14 -16.53
C GLU A 120 10.11 3.29 -15.15
N TRP A 121 9.43 2.84 -14.10
CA TRP A 121 9.87 3.01 -12.73
C TRP A 121 11.04 2.09 -12.37
N GLU A 122 11.01 0.82 -12.78
CA GLU A 122 12.14 -0.08 -12.51
C GLU A 122 13.39 0.31 -13.32
N GLN A 123 13.22 0.86 -14.53
CA GLN A 123 14.34 1.45 -15.28
C GLN A 123 14.95 2.65 -14.54
N HIS A 124 14.10 3.53 -14.01
CA HIS A 124 14.55 4.68 -13.22
C HIS A 124 15.33 4.25 -11.97
N LEU A 125 14.82 3.25 -11.23
CA LEU A 125 15.47 2.72 -10.02
C LEU A 125 16.77 1.98 -10.33
N ALA A 126 16.86 1.29 -11.47
CA ALA A 126 18.11 0.65 -11.89
C ALA A 126 19.23 1.68 -12.17
N GLN A 127 18.87 2.87 -12.66
CA GLN A 127 19.80 3.98 -12.89
C GLN A 127 20.07 4.80 -11.62
N ASN A 128 19.10 4.87 -10.71
CA ASN A 128 19.14 5.68 -9.49
C ASN A 128 18.78 4.82 -8.27
N PRO A 129 19.66 3.88 -7.87
CA PRO A 129 19.35 2.97 -6.78
C PRO A 129 19.17 3.75 -5.45
N PRO A 130 18.15 3.43 -4.64
CA PRO A 130 17.96 4.04 -3.34
C PRO A 130 19.12 3.70 -2.39
N ASN A 131 19.58 4.68 -1.61
CA ASN A 131 20.48 4.42 -0.48
C ASN A 131 19.67 3.79 0.67
N ASP A 132 20.00 2.56 1.03
CA ASP A 132 19.38 1.85 2.16
C ASP A 132 19.73 2.50 3.50
#